data_AF-A0A1A8Z0C3-F1
#
_entry.id   AF-A0A1A8Z0C3-F1
#
_cell.length_a   1.000
_cell.length_b   1.000
_cell.length_c   1.000
_cell.angle_alpha   90.00
_cell.angle_beta   90.00
_cell.angle_gamma   90.00
#
_symmetry.space_group_name_H-M   'P 1'
#
loop_
_entity.id
_entity.type
_entity.pdbx_description
1 polymer ?
#
loop_
_entity_poly.entity_id
_entity_poly.type
_entity_poly.pdbx_seq_one_letter_code
_entity_poly.pdbx_strand_id
1 'polypeptide(L)'
;MTDWRSLWDAVVASDVSTRDGLGWEFTNRTGAPAWAVFREDGGPFPVFSAARGHIMPSADDLAAMTREAVADLLAAAGLADRHGWITENISAALLLASMSVESWEGVEWALESGPDDVAIAWAEPDAARTPYAWLRAIGADASAEVSIYQDGTLSGLCFIPTVELRLPELDSGSLRSRRGIPLVRGPINQVEVVYDTVVEGCQGGGLVSEVLLHGDHASTLLIAAEAYSRHEWHLFDESVVALTEPTTADALAWIPERQRWPTRAVPPESVRASRPA
;
A
#
# COMPACT_ATOMS: atom_id res chain seq x y z
N MET A 1 27.24 -8.76 -3.26
CA MET A 1 26.37 -8.12 -2.27
C MET A 1 26.65 -8.77 -0.93
N THR A 2 26.82 -7.97 0.10
CA THR A 2 26.94 -8.46 1.48
C THR A 2 25.54 -8.87 1.93
N ASP A 3 25.40 -10.04 2.56
CA ASP A 3 24.13 -10.47 3.17
C ASP A 3 23.75 -9.50 4.30
N TRP A 4 22.51 -9.01 4.30
CA TRP A 4 21.99 -8.07 5.30
C TRP A 4 22.14 -8.64 6.72
N ARG A 5 22.12 -9.97 6.88
CA ARG A 5 22.32 -10.67 8.16
C ARG A 5 23.68 -10.43 8.80
N SER A 6 24.65 -9.95 8.02
CA SER A 6 25.93 -9.55 8.59
C SER A 6 25.84 -8.22 9.34
N LEU A 7 24.81 -7.41 9.11
CA LEU A 7 24.66 -6.05 9.65
C LEU A 7 23.47 -5.90 10.59
N TRP A 8 22.42 -6.71 10.40
CA TRP A 8 21.16 -6.58 11.12
C TRP A 8 20.77 -7.89 11.82
N ASP A 9 20.20 -7.76 13.00
CA ASP A 9 19.61 -8.85 13.77
C ASP A 9 18.11 -8.87 13.52
N ALA A 10 17.53 -10.06 13.35
CA ALA A 10 16.10 -10.25 13.13
C ALA A 10 15.49 -11.14 14.21
N VAL A 11 14.33 -10.74 14.72
CA VAL A 11 13.50 -11.54 15.64
C VAL A 11 12.17 -11.83 14.97
N VAL A 12 11.84 -13.12 14.86
CA VAL A 12 10.51 -13.58 14.45
C VAL A 12 9.70 -13.84 15.70
N ALA A 13 8.62 -13.10 15.90
CA ALA A 13 7.80 -13.20 17.08
C ALA A 13 6.36 -13.59 16.68
N SER A 14 5.87 -14.64 17.34
CA SER A 14 4.50 -15.13 17.17
C SER A 14 3.47 -14.37 18.00
N ASP A 15 3.93 -13.44 18.84
CA ASP A 15 3.09 -12.68 19.76
C ASP A 15 3.79 -11.35 20.11
N VAL A 16 3.68 -10.38 19.20
CA VAL A 16 4.29 -9.05 19.40
C VAL A 16 3.31 -8.19 20.18
N SER A 17 3.29 -8.41 21.49
CA SER A 17 2.79 -7.57 22.59
C SER A 17 1.33 -7.06 22.56
N THR A 18 0.61 -7.07 21.44
CA THR A 18 -0.81 -6.63 21.29
C THR A 18 -1.51 -7.11 19.99
N ARG A 19 -0.89 -8.00 19.21
CA ARG A 19 -1.32 -8.35 17.83
C ARG A 19 -1.65 -9.83 17.70
N ASP A 20 -2.85 -10.13 17.21
CA ASP A 20 -3.17 -11.47 16.69
C ASP A 20 -2.49 -11.63 15.33
N GLY A 21 -1.20 -12.03 15.33
CA GLY A 21 -0.41 -12.08 14.10
C GLY A 21 1.06 -12.48 14.31
N LEU A 22 1.78 -12.57 13.19
CA LEU A 22 3.20 -12.89 13.14
C LEU A 22 3.99 -11.66 12.67
N GLY A 23 5.21 -11.49 13.18
CA GLY A 23 6.03 -10.33 12.83
C GLY A 23 7.53 -10.60 12.81
N TRP A 24 8.20 -9.83 11.97
CA TRP A 24 9.65 -9.69 11.90
C TRP A 24 10.03 -8.31 12.41
N GLU A 25 10.90 -8.27 13.41
CA GLU A 25 11.53 -7.03 13.88
C GLU A 25 13.02 -7.07 13.58
N PHE A 26 13.51 -6.02 12.93
CA PHE A 26 14.90 -5.86 12.56
C PHE A 26 15.55 -4.76 13.38
N THR A 27 16.70 -5.08 13.98
CA THR A 27 17.47 -4.16 14.80
C THR A 27 18.91 -4.10 14.32
N ASN A 28 19.58 -2.98 14.56
CA ASN A 28 21.04 -2.94 14.39
C ASN A 28 21.74 -3.74 15.50
N ARG A 29 23.06 -3.92 15.39
CA ARG A 29 23.86 -4.63 16.42
C ARG A 29 23.85 -4.01 17.82
N THR A 30 23.33 -2.79 17.98
CA THR A 30 23.17 -2.13 19.29
C THR A 30 21.77 -2.32 19.88
N GLY A 31 20.89 -3.04 19.17
CA GLY A 31 19.50 -3.27 19.55
C GLY A 31 18.56 -2.13 19.20
N ALA A 32 18.98 -1.15 18.41
CA ALA A 32 18.12 -0.04 17.98
C ALA A 32 17.19 -0.49 16.84
N PRO A 33 15.88 -0.17 16.91
CA PRO A 33 14.91 -0.59 15.92
C PRO A 33 15.18 0.06 14.56
N ALA A 34 15.16 -0.76 13.52
CA ALA A 34 15.47 -0.34 12.16
C ALA A 34 14.28 -0.48 11.21
N TRP A 35 13.62 -1.62 11.26
CA TRP A 35 12.49 -1.93 10.40
C TRP A 35 11.64 -3.00 11.05
N ALA A 36 10.35 -3.04 10.74
CA ALA A 36 9.51 -4.13 11.17
C ALA A 36 8.44 -4.43 10.12
N VAL A 37 8.12 -5.71 9.96
CA VAL A 37 7.12 -6.23 9.00
C VAL A 37 6.20 -7.19 9.73
N PHE A 38 4.90 -7.04 9.57
CA PHE A 38 3.91 -7.84 10.29
C PHE A 38 2.79 -8.32 9.37
N ARG A 39 2.17 -9.43 9.74
CA ARG A 39 0.90 -9.92 9.19
C ARG A 39 -0.11 -10.07 10.33
N GLU A 40 -1.26 -9.44 10.19
CA GLU A 40 -2.42 -9.61 11.07
C GLU A 40 -3.49 -10.45 10.38
N ASP A 41 -4.09 -11.39 11.12
CA ASP A 41 -5.11 -12.32 10.62
C ASP A 41 -6.47 -12.16 11.33
N GLY A 42 -6.64 -11.15 12.18
CA GLY A 42 -7.83 -10.95 13.00
C GLY A 42 -9.06 -10.42 12.24
N GLY A 43 -8.88 -10.02 10.98
CA GLY A 43 -9.91 -9.44 10.12
C GLY A 43 -10.46 -10.41 9.05
N PRO A 44 -11.28 -9.90 8.12
CA PRO A 44 -11.77 -10.69 6.99
C PRO A 44 -10.68 -11.12 6.00
N PHE A 45 -9.53 -10.46 6.02
CA PHE A 45 -8.39 -10.73 5.16
C PHE A 45 -7.07 -10.49 5.92
N PRO A 46 -5.97 -11.13 5.48
CA PRO A 46 -4.63 -10.81 5.96
C PRO A 46 -4.26 -9.34 5.66
N VAL A 47 -3.75 -8.65 6.68
CA VAL A 47 -3.20 -7.30 6.53
C VAL A 47 -1.70 -7.34 6.81
N PHE A 48 -0.91 -7.00 5.79
CA PHE A 48 0.53 -6.85 5.92
C PHE A 48 0.86 -5.42 6.29
N SER A 49 1.79 -5.19 7.21
CA SER A 49 2.21 -3.83 7.56
C SER A 49 3.71 -3.73 7.72
N ALA A 50 4.23 -2.53 7.46
CA ALA A 50 5.61 -2.20 7.70
C ALA A 50 5.71 -0.85 8.38
N ALA A 51 6.66 -0.74 9.30
CA ALA A 51 6.94 0.49 10.03
C ALA A 51 8.44 0.75 10.06
N ARG A 52 8.81 2.02 9.86
CA ARG A 52 10.20 2.46 9.91
C ARG A 52 10.69 2.60 11.35
N GLY A 53 11.93 2.20 11.59
CA GLY A 53 12.64 2.48 12.83
C GLY A 53 13.36 3.83 12.80
N HIS A 54 14.16 4.11 13.83
CA HIS A 54 14.96 5.32 13.91
C HIS A 54 16.19 5.29 13.01
N ILE A 55 16.66 4.08 12.67
CA ILE A 55 17.84 3.86 11.83
C ILE A 55 17.36 3.15 10.57
N MET A 56 17.62 3.72 9.41
CA MET A 56 17.22 3.09 8.15
C MET A 56 18.34 2.22 7.58
N PRO A 57 18.04 0.96 7.21
CA PRO A 57 18.93 0.15 6.38
C PRO A 57 19.18 0.79 5.01
N SER A 58 20.20 0.29 4.29
CA SER A 58 20.38 0.65 2.89
C SER A 58 19.16 0.18 2.06
N ALA A 59 18.89 0.81 0.91
CA ALA A 59 17.75 0.43 0.08
C ALA A 59 17.77 -1.06 -0.33
N ASP A 60 18.95 -1.59 -0.66
CA ASP A 60 19.13 -2.99 -1.03
C ASP A 60 18.87 -3.93 0.15
N ASP A 61 19.44 -3.64 1.33
CA ASP A 61 19.21 -4.44 2.54
C ASP A 61 17.73 -4.41 2.93
N LEU A 62 17.11 -3.22 2.91
CA LEU A 62 15.72 -3.03 3.26
C LEU A 62 14.78 -3.82 2.35
N ALA A 63 15.03 -3.79 1.05
CA ALA A 63 14.26 -4.55 0.07
C ALA A 63 14.44 -6.07 0.28
N ALA A 64 15.65 -6.53 0.56
CA ALA A 64 15.93 -7.95 0.83
C ALA A 64 15.27 -8.43 2.14
N MET A 65 15.42 -7.66 3.22
CA MET A 65 14.79 -7.91 4.53
C MET A 65 13.27 -7.96 4.43
N THR A 66 12.67 -6.98 3.73
CA THR A 66 11.22 -6.91 3.54
C THR A 66 10.70 -8.09 2.72
N ARG A 67 11.35 -8.41 1.60
CA ARG A 67 10.95 -9.55 0.74
C ARG A 67 11.00 -10.88 1.50
N GLU A 68 12.05 -11.08 2.29
CA GLU A 68 12.19 -12.29 3.09
C GLU A 68 11.10 -12.40 4.16
N ALA A 69 10.86 -11.31 4.92
CA ALA A 69 9.80 -11.29 5.92
C ALA A 69 8.43 -11.54 5.31
N VAL A 70 8.10 -10.89 4.19
CA VAL A 70 6.81 -11.09 3.50
C VAL A 70 6.67 -12.53 3.00
N ALA A 71 7.70 -13.12 2.42
CA ALA A 71 7.67 -14.51 1.95
C ALA A 71 7.44 -15.49 3.10
N ASP A 72 8.13 -15.32 4.22
CA ASP A 72 7.96 -16.14 5.42
C ASP A 72 6.56 -15.99 6.01
N LEU A 73 6.05 -14.76 6.10
CA LEU A 73 4.70 -14.48 6.57
C LEU A 73 3.62 -15.04 5.63
N LEU A 74 3.79 -14.99 4.31
CA LEU A 74 2.85 -15.64 3.38
C LEU A 74 2.85 -17.16 3.56
N ALA A 75 4.05 -17.76 3.64
CA ALA A 75 4.21 -19.19 3.82
C ALA A 75 3.59 -19.69 5.13
N ALA A 76 3.77 -18.94 6.23
CA ALA A 76 3.21 -19.26 7.53
C ALA A 76 1.66 -19.24 7.56
N ALA A 77 1.01 -18.50 6.65
CA ALA A 77 -0.44 -18.51 6.48
C ALA A 77 -0.93 -19.55 5.46
N GLY A 78 -0.03 -20.30 4.81
CA GLY A 78 -0.39 -21.18 3.71
C GLY A 78 -0.85 -20.44 2.46
N LEU A 79 -0.50 -19.16 2.32
CA LEU A 79 -0.86 -18.31 1.19
C LEU A 79 0.18 -18.52 0.09
N ALA A 80 -0.15 -19.39 -0.86
CA ALA A 80 0.79 -19.85 -1.87
C ALA A 80 1.11 -18.77 -2.93
N ASP A 81 2.30 -18.18 -2.86
CA ASP A 81 2.82 -17.32 -3.91
C ASP A 81 3.73 -18.12 -4.88
N ARG A 82 3.09 -18.81 -5.83
CA ARG A 82 3.78 -19.74 -6.74
C ARG A 82 4.78 -19.07 -7.67
N HIS A 83 4.57 -17.79 -7.97
CA HIS A 83 5.33 -17.06 -8.98
C HIS A 83 6.20 -15.95 -8.38
N GLY A 84 6.12 -15.71 -7.07
CA GLY A 84 6.85 -14.65 -6.38
C GLY A 84 6.21 -13.26 -6.51
N TRP A 85 5.18 -13.13 -7.36
CA TRP A 85 4.58 -11.85 -7.70
C TRP A 85 3.88 -11.21 -6.50
N ILE A 86 3.15 -11.99 -5.68
CA ILE A 86 2.46 -11.45 -4.50
C ILE A 86 3.46 -10.95 -3.48
N THR A 87 4.53 -11.72 -3.23
CA THR A 87 5.62 -11.35 -2.33
C THR A 87 6.27 -10.05 -2.82
N GLU A 88 6.58 -9.96 -4.11
CA GLU A 88 7.19 -8.77 -4.70
C GLU A 88 6.28 -7.54 -4.59
N ASN A 89 5.00 -7.69 -4.91
CA ASN A 89 4.03 -6.60 -4.93
C ASN A 89 3.72 -6.08 -3.51
N ILE A 90 3.47 -6.97 -2.54
CA ILE A 90 3.30 -6.60 -1.13
C ILE A 90 4.58 -5.93 -0.61
N SER A 91 5.76 -6.49 -0.91
CA SER A 91 7.03 -5.89 -0.48
C SER A 91 7.23 -4.49 -1.05
N ALA A 92 6.92 -4.28 -2.33
CA ALA A 92 7.02 -2.97 -2.98
C ALA A 92 6.06 -1.95 -2.35
N ALA A 93 4.83 -2.35 -2.02
CA ALA A 93 3.88 -1.51 -1.29
C ALA A 93 4.41 -1.14 0.10
N LEU A 94 4.89 -2.11 0.87
CA LEU A 94 5.43 -1.91 2.22
C LEU A 94 6.66 -1.00 2.23
N LEU A 95 7.49 -1.05 1.20
CA LEU A 95 8.67 -0.19 1.06
C LEU A 95 8.31 1.29 0.89
N LEU A 96 7.04 1.66 0.61
CA LEU A 96 6.60 3.05 0.69
C LEU A 96 6.80 3.64 2.10
N ALA A 97 6.77 2.84 3.17
CA ALA A 97 7.09 3.29 4.54
C ALA A 97 8.56 3.71 4.72
N SER A 98 9.43 3.47 3.73
CA SER A 98 10.81 3.95 3.75
C SER A 98 10.95 5.35 3.14
N MET A 99 9.93 5.80 2.40
CA MET A 99 10.00 7.04 1.63
C MET A 99 9.72 8.27 2.49
N SER A 100 10.35 9.38 2.10
CA SER A 100 9.89 10.73 2.43
C SER A 100 9.34 11.35 1.14
N VAL A 101 8.02 11.44 1.04
CA VAL A 101 7.35 11.87 -0.20
C VAL A 101 7.28 13.39 -0.27
N GLU A 102 7.89 13.97 -1.29
CA GLU A 102 7.88 15.41 -1.55
C GLU A 102 6.64 15.82 -2.32
N SER A 103 6.25 15.02 -3.31
CA SER A 103 5.09 15.29 -4.14
C SER A 103 4.50 14.02 -4.75
N TRP A 104 3.26 14.15 -5.21
CA TRP A 104 2.54 13.14 -5.98
C TRP A 104 2.18 13.69 -7.35
N GLU A 105 2.24 12.81 -8.32
CA GLU A 105 1.70 13.03 -9.66
C GLU A 105 1.06 11.74 -10.18
N GLY A 106 0.33 11.84 -11.29
CA GLY A 106 -0.39 10.72 -11.84
C GLY A 106 -1.19 11.09 -13.07
N VAL A 107 -1.86 10.11 -13.64
CA VAL A 107 -2.87 10.33 -14.67
C VAL A 107 -4.23 10.03 -14.06
N GLU A 108 -5.07 11.05 -13.96
CA GLU A 108 -6.43 10.96 -13.44
C GLU A 108 -7.37 10.41 -14.52
N TRP A 109 -8.29 9.55 -14.10
CA TRP A 109 -9.46 9.15 -14.88
C TRP A 109 -10.62 10.13 -14.66
N ALA A 110 -11.41 10.38 -15.69
CA ALA A 110 -12.69 11.05 -15.55
C ALA A 110 -13.62 10.20 -14.65
N LEU A 111 -14.47 10.87 -13.87
CA LEU A 111 -15.52 10.20 -13.08
C LEU A 111 -16.65 9.67 -13.96
N GLU A 112 -16.85 10.31 -15.11
CA GLU A 112 -17.87 9.95 -16.10
C GLU A 112 -17.30 10.19 -17.48
N SER A 113 -17.48 9.22 -18.37
CA SER A 113 -17.02 9.24 -19.75
C SER A 113 -18.20 9.08 -20.71
N GLY A 114 -18.20 9.88 -21.76
CA GLY A 114 -19.20 9.86 -22.82
C GLY A 114 -18.84 8.91 -23.96
N PRO A 115 -19.60 8.97 -25.07
CA PRO A 115 -19.23 8.29 -26.30
C PRO A 115 -17.80 8.64 -26.72
N ASP A 116 -17.08 7.67 -27.29
CA ASP A 116 -15.70 7.81 -27.76
C ASP A 116 -14.69 8.21 -26.66
N ASP A 117 -14.95 7.81 -25.41
CA ASP A 117 -14.09 8.07 -24.25
C ASP A 117 -13.86 9.56 -23.98
N VAL A 118 -14.88 10.39 -24.22
CA VAL A 118 -14.80 11.83 -23.94
C VAL A 118 -15.14 12.08 -22.48
N ALA A 119 -14.22 12.68 -21.71
CA ALA A 119 -14.49 13.06 -20.32
C ALA A 119 -15.72 13.97 -20.19
N ILE A 120 -16.71 13.55 -19.40
CA ILE A 120 -17.91 14.33 -19.05
C ILE A 120 -17.70 15.05 -17.72
N ALA A 121 -17.15 14.34 -16.73
CA ALA A 121 -16.97 14.86 -15.38
C ALA A 121 -15.63 14.47 -14.81
N TRP A 122 -14.98 15.43 -14.14
CA TRP A 122 -13.75 15.19 -13.40
C TRP A 122 -13.97 15.32 -11.90
N ALA A 123 -13.02 14.83 -11.11
CA ALA A 123 -12.98 15.15 -9.70
C ALA A 123 -12.69 16.64 -9.49
N GLU A 124 -13.37 17.24 -8.51
CA GLU A 124 -13.10 18.60 -8.07
C GLU A 124 -11.70 18.66 -7.41
N PRO A 125 -11.03 19.84 -7.38
CA PRO A 125 -9.67 19.95 -6.84
C PRO A 125 -9.51 19.49 -5.38
N ASP A 126 -10.58 19.60 -4.58
CA ASP A 126 -10.66 19.21 -3.17
C ASP A 126 -11.50 17.94 -2.95
N ALA A 127 -11.76 17.18 -4.01
CA ALA A 127 -12.51 15.94 -3.91
C ALA A 127 -11.81 14.97 -2.95
N ALA A 128 -12.58 14.45 -1.99
CA ALA A 128 -12.09 13.46 -1.02
C ALA A 128 -11.65 12.14 -1.67
N ARG A 129 -11.99 11.93 -2.95
CA ARG A 129 -11.69 10.74 -3.74
C ARG A 129 -11.44 11.10 -5.19
N THR A 130 -10.43 10.49 -5.81
CA THR A 130 -10.14 10.67 -7.24
C THR A 130 -9.60 9.36 -7.82
N PRO A 131 -10.12 8.88 -8.97
CA PRO A 131 -9.56 7.71 -9.66
C PRO A 131 -8.36 8.10 -10.52
N TYR A 132 -7.32 7.27 -10.50
CA TYR A 132 -6.11 7.44 -11.28
C TYR A 132 -5.79 6.16 -12.04
N ALA A 133 -5.38 6.27 -13.31
CA ALA A 133 -4.82 5.14 -14.04
C ALA A 133 -3.51 4.67 -13.38
N TRP A 134 -2.72 5.63 -12.92
CA TRP A 134 -1.54 5.40 -12.09
C TRP A 134 -1.20 6.66 -11.29
N LEU A 135 -0.51 6.43 -10.17
CA LEU A 135 0.06 7.43 -9.28
C LEU A 135 1.56 7.19 -9.15
N ARG A 136 2.30 8.27 -8.89
CA ARG A 136 3.72 8.21 -8.57
C ARG A 136 4.02 9.05 -7.35
N ALA A 137 4.55 8.41 -6.31
CA ALA A 137 5.20 9.07 -5.20
C ALA A 137 6.60 9.51 -5.63
N ILE A 138 6.93 10.77 -5.41
CA ILE A 138 8.25 11.33 -5.72
C ILE A 138 8.90 11.75 -4.40
N GLY A 139 10.03 11.12 -4.06
CA GLY A 139 10.95 11.56 -3.01
C GLY A 139 12.25 12.12 -3.59
N ALA A 140 13.15 12.56 -2.70
CA ALA A 140 14.43 13.16 -3.09
C ALA A 140 15.32 12.23 -3.93
N ASP A 141 15.41 10.96 -3.52
CA ASP A 141 16.35 9.98 -4.09
C ASP A 141 15.65 8.78 -4.75
N ALA A 142 14.32 8.70 -4.67
CA ALA A 142 13.54 7.55 -5.13
C ALA A 142 12.14 7.94 -5.59
N SER A 143 11.56 7.12 -6.47
CA SER A 143 10.16 7.18 -6.86
C SER A 143 9.51 5.80 -6.75
N ALA A 144 8.20 5.78 -6.54
CA ALA A 144 7.41 4.56 -6.54
C ALA A 144 6.12 4.78 -7.31
N GLU A 145 5.83 3.89 -8.26
CA GLU A 145 4.58 3.89 -9.00
C GLU A 145 3.56 3.00 -8.31
N VAL A 146 2.31 3.46 -8.30
CA VAL A 146 1.13 2.67 -7.97
C VAL A 146 0.22 2.66 -9.19
N SER A 147 -0.08 1.49 -9.70
CA SER A 147 -0.98 1.29 -10.84
C SER A 147 -1.88 0.08 -10.58
N ILE A 148 -2.52 -0.43 -11.62
CA ILE A 148 -3.36 -1.60 -11.55
C ILE A 148 -2.71 -2.77 -12.29
N TYR A 149 -2.75 -3.93 -11.65
CA TYR A 149 -2.48 -5.21 -12.28
C TYR A 149 -3.80 -5.97 -12.45
N GLN A 150 -4.01 -6.47 -13.67
CA GLN A 150 -5.19 -7.24 -14.02
C GLN A 150 -4.83 -8.72 -14.16
N ASP A 151 -5.53 -9.57 -13.44
CA ASP A 151 -5.50 -11.03 -13.62
C ASP A 151 -6.93 -11.52 -13.87
N GLY A 152 -7.20 -11.89 -15.13
CA GLY A 152 -8.55 -12.26 -15.55
C GLY A 152 -9.52 -11.08 -15.52
N THR A 153 -10.61 -11.24 -14.76
CA THR A 153 -11.71 -10.26 -14.70
C THR A 153 -11.56 -9.23 -13.58
N LEU A 154 -10.54 -9.35 -12.73
CA LEU A 154 -10.36 -8.48 -11.58
C LEU A 154 -9.00 -7.80 -11.61
N SER A 155 -9.00 -6.63 -10.99
CA SER A 155 -7.89 -5.73 -10.92
C SER A 155 -7.46 -5.49 -9.47
N GLY A 156 -6.16 -5.54 -9.21
CA GLY A 156 -5.55 -5.23 -7.92
C GLY A 156 -4.51 -4.13 -8.04
N LEU A 157 -4.13 -3.53 -6.92
CA LEU A 157 -3.05 -2.54 -6.87
C LEU A 157 -1.72 -3.20 -7.21
N CYS A 158 -0.93 -2.53 -8.03
CA CYS A 158 0.40 -2.92 -8.46
C CYS A 158 1.41 -1.85 -8.05
N PHE A 159 2.50 -2.27 -7.45
CA PHE A 159 3.55 -1.39 -6.95
C PHE A 159 4.86 -1.68 -7.66
N ILE A 160 5.38 -0.68 -8.36
CA ILE A 160 6.63 -0.81 -9.11
C ILE A 160 7.67 0.10 -8.47
N PRO A 161 8.72 -0.46 -7.83
CA PRO A 161 9.79 0.34 -7.25
C PRO A 161 10.64 0.95 -8.36
N THR A 162 10.87 2.27 -8.29
CA THR A 162 11.75 3.03 -9.20
C THR A 162 11.31 3.00 -10.67
N VAL A 163 10.49 3.98 -11.07
CA VAL A 163 10.06 4.14 -12.47
C VAL A 163 10.30 5.55 -12.99
N GLU A 164 10.94 5.64 -14.15
CA GLU A 164 11.01 6.86 -14.97
C GLU A 164 9.76 7.01 -15.84
N LEU A 165 8.59 7.12 -15.21
CA LEU A 165 7.41 7.59 -15.91
C LEU A 165 7.56 9.06 -16.33
N ARG A 166 6.92 9.41 -17.44
CA ARG A 166 6.70 10.79 -17.83
C ARG A 166 5.20 11.00 -17.94
N LEU A 167 4.71 12.05 -17.29
CA LEU A 167 3.34 12.50 -17.53
C LEU A 167 3.14 12.76 -19.03
N PRO A 168 2.01 12.31 -19.60
CA PRO A 168 1.62 12.70 -20.94
C PRO A 168 1.64 14.23 -21.12
N GLU A 169 2.11 14.69 -22.28
CA GLU A 169 2.16 16.12 -22.62
C GLU A 169 0.76 16.72 -22.84
N LEU A 170 -0.20 15.88 -23.23
CA LEU A 170 -1.57 16.25 -23.54
C LEU A 170 -2.54 15.26 -22.90
N ASP A 171 -3.69 15.78 -22.47
CA ASP A 171 -4.83 14.99 -22.03
C ASP A 171 -5.38 14.20 -23.24
N SER A 172 -5.86 12.98 -23.00
CA SER A 172 -6.32 12.07 -24.05
C SER A 172 -7.53 11.30 -23.56
N GLY A 173 -8.64 11.39 -24.29
CA GLY A 173 -9.89 10.73 -23.92
C GLY A 173 -10.33 11.13 -22.51
N SER A 174 -10.51 10.13 -21.65
CA SER A 174 -10.89 10.31 -20.24
C SER A 174 -9.70 10.38 -19.27
N LEU A 175 -8.50 10.63 -19.79
CA LEU A 175 -7.26 10.72 -19.02
C LEU A 175 -6.69 12.13 -19.02
N ARG A 176 -6.27 12.62 -17.85
CA ARG A 176 -5.53 13.90 -17.73
C ARG A 176 -4.36 13.82 -16.78
N SER A 177 -3.31 14.56 -17.12
CA SER A 177 -2.10 14.65 -16.28
C SER A 177 -2.36 15.48 -15.02
N ARG A 178 -1.97 14.97 -13.85
CA ARG A 178 -2.08 15.67 -12.57
C ARG A 178 -0.74 15.72 -11.85
N ARG A 179 -0.43 16.91 -11.30
CA ARG A 179 0.73 17.16 -10.43
C ARG A 179 0.24 17.78 -9.13
N GLY A 180 1.03 17.63 -8.07
CA GLY A 180 0.71 18.22 -6.77
C GLY A 180 -0.57 17.64 -6.18
N ILE A 181 -0.81 16.35 -6.38
CA ILE A 181 -2.00 15.66 -5.87
C ILE A 181 -1.97 15.71 -4.34
N PRO A 182 -3.07 16.09 -3.65
CA PRO A 182 -3.09 16.35 -2.22
C PRO A 182 -3.14 15.06 -1.37
N LEU A 183 -2.28 14.08 -1.67
CA LEU A 183 -2.10 12.88 -0.87
C LEU A 183 -1.06 13.11 0.24
N VAL A 184 -0.90 12.13 1.12
CA VAL A 184 0.05 12.15 2.24
C VAL A 184 1.47 12.50 1.76
N ARG A 185 2.15 13.41 2.46
CA ARG A 185 3.52 13.88 2.15
C ARG A 185 4.38 13.86 3.41
N GLY A 186 5.69 13.99 3.22
CA GLY A 186 6.69 13.86 4.26
C GLY A 186 7.05 12.38 4.49
N PRO A 187 7.63 12.06 5.66
CA PRO A 187 7.90 10.69 6.05
C PRO A 187 6.61 9.86 6.05
N ILE A 188 6.63 8.75 5.32
CA ILE A 188 5.62 7.70 5.51
C ILE A 188 6.10 6.84 6.67
N ASN A 189 5.35 6.83 7.77
CA ASN A 189 5.76 6.19 9.02
C ASN A 189 5.35 4.72 9.07
N GLN A 190 4.21 4.41 8.46
CA GLN A 190 3.65 3.08 8.40
C GLN A 190 2.88 2.90 7.10
N VAL A 191 2.92 1.68 6.57
CA VAL A 191 2.07 1.23 5.47
C VAL A 191 1.34 -0.03 5.91
N GLU A 192 0.05 -0.11 5.58
CA GLU A 192 -0.77 -1.31 5.73
C GLU A 192 -1.31 -1.72 4.36
N VAL A 193 -1.24 -3.01 4.05
CA VAL A 193 -1.54 -3.60 2.75
C VAL A 193 -2.56 -4.70 2.97
N VAL A 194 -3.74 -4.52 2.41
CA VAL A 194 -4.77 -5.56 2.41
C VAL A 194 -4.49 -6.53 1.28
N TYR A 195 -4.28 -7.78 1.64
CA TYR A 195 -4.23 -8.87 0.69
C TYR A 195 -5.57 -9.60 0.73
N ASP A 196 -6.44 -9.28 -0.23
CA ASP A 196 -7.77 -9.84 -0.33
C ASP A 196 -7.70 -11.27 -0.88
N THR A 197 -7.87 -12.23 0.02
CA THR A 197 -7.90 -13.66 -0.30
C THR A 197 -9.32 -14.21 -0.47
N VAL A 198 -10.36 -13.40 -0.23
CA VAL A 198 -11.76 -13.82 -0.30
C VAL A 198 -12.43 -13.44 -1.61
N VAL A 199 -11.80 -12.55 -2.38
CA VAL A 199 -12.19 -12.21 -3.74
C VAL A 199 -12.42 -13.47 -4.59
N GLU A 200 -13.46 -13.43 -5.43
CA GLU A 200 -13.96 -14.59 -6.21
C GLU A 200 -14.28 -15.85 -5.39
N GLY A 201 -14.64 -15.70 -4.10
CA GLY A 201 -15.00 -16.82 -3.25
C GLY A 201 -13.82 -17.74 -2.90
N CYS A 202 -12.64 -17.15 -2.70
CA CYS A 202 -11.40 -17.82 -2.32
C CYS A 202 -10.87 -18.82 -3.37
N GLN A 203 -11.28 -18.70 -4.64
CA GLN A 203 -10.82 -19.57 -5.73
C GLN A 203 -9.53 -19.07 -6.40
N GLY A 204 -9.23 -17.78 -6.30
CA GLY A 204 -8.05 -17.14 -6.86
C GLY A 204 -6.85 -17.09 -5.90
N GLY A 205 -5.71 -16.64 -6.41
CA GLY A 205 -4.49 -16.40 -5.63
C GLY A 205 -4.52 -15.14 -4.76
N GLY A 206 -5.68 -14.49 -4.61
CA GLY A 206 -5.84 -13.20 -3.93
C GLY A 206 -5.20 -12.03 -4.67
N LEU A 207 -5.49 -10.81 -4.23
CA LEU A 207 -4.93 -9.58 -4.81
C LEU A 207 -4.67 -8.52 -3.74
N VAL A 208 -3.79 -7.56 -4.03
CA VAL A 208 -3.64 -6.38 -3.17
C VAL A 208 -4.78 -5.43 -3.49
N SER A 209 -5.78 -5.32 -2.61
CA SER A 209 -6.99 -4.53 -2.88
C SER A 209 -6.87 -3.11 -2.36
N GLU A 210 -6.18 -2.93 -1.23
CA GLU A 210 -6.08 -1.64 -0.56
C GLU A 210 -4.72 -1.44 0.07
N VAL A 211 -4.26 -0.19 0.07
CA VAL A 211 -3.05 0.23 0.78
C VAL A 211 -3.29 1.53 1.53
N LEU A 212 -3.07 1.50 2.84
CA LEU A 212 -3.14 2.67 3.71
C LEU A 212 -1.74 3.17 4.02
N LEU A 213 -1.49 4.44 3.66
CA LEU A 213 -0.25 5.15 3.91
C LEU A 213 -0.44 6.10 5.09
N HIS A 214 0.40 6.00 6.11
CA HIS A 214 0.36 6.88 7.28
C HIS A 214 1.54 7.84 7.29
N GLY A 215 1.28 9.14 7.25
CA GLY A 215 2.28 10.19 7.46
C GLY A 215 2.17 10.81 8.86
N ASP A 216 2.89 11.90 9.10
CA ASP A 216 2.90 12.58 10.40
C ASP A 216 1.55 13.25 10.76
N HIS A 217 0.81 13.70 9.75
CA HIS A 217 -0.37 14.56 9.93
C HIS A 217 -1.60 14.14 9.11
N ALA A 218 -1.44 13.16 8.23
CA ALA A 218 -2.49 12.71 7.34
C ALA A 218 -2.25 11.24 6.96
N SER A 219 -3.31 10.58 6.53
CA SER A 219 -3.24 9.25 5.93
C SER A 219 -3.92 9.27 4.57
N THR A 220 -3.46 8.42 3.66
CA THR A 220 -4.06 8.25 2.35
C THR A 220 -4.41 6.78 2.17
N LEU A 221 -5.65 6.50 1.78
CA LEU A 221 -6.09 5.15 1.43
C LEU A 221 -6.15 5.05 -0.09
N LEU A 222 -5.45 4.05 -0.63
CA LEU A 222 -5.49 3.67 -2.04
C LEU A 222 -6.32 2.39 -2.15
N ILE A 223 -7.24 2.34 -3.13
CA ILE A 223 -8.14 1.20 -3.36
C ILE A 223 -8.11 0.86 -4.85
N ALA A 224 -7.98 -0.42 -5.19
CA ALA A 224 -8.24 -0.91 -6.55
C ALA A 224 -9.75 -0.83 -6.82
N ALA A 225 -10.17 0.15 -7.60
CA ALA A 225 -11.58 0.46 -7.84
C ALA A 225 -11.74 1.42 -9.03
N GLU A 226 -12.96 1.63 -9.51
CA GLU A 226 -13.25 2.58 -10.57
C GLU A 226 -14.56 3.33 -10.34
N ALA A 227 -14.63 4.54 -10.89
CA ALA A 227 -15.84 5.36 -10.91
C ALA A 227 -16.55 5.19 -12.25
N TYR A 228 -17.80 4.72 -12.22
CA TYR A 228 -18.69 4.72 -13.40
C TYR A 228 -19.58 5.96 -13.39
N SER A 229 -19.73 6.59 -12.22
CA SER A 229 -20.28 7.92 -12.07
C SER A 229 -19.82 8.55 -10.76
N ARG A 230 -20.22 9.79 -10.48
CA ARG A 230 -19.99 10.41 -9.15
C ARG A 230 -20.50 9.55 -7.98
N HIS A 231 -21.50 8.70 -8.22
CA HIS A 231 -22.21 7.93 -7.19
C HIS A 231 -22.06 6.41 -7.32
N GLU A 232 -21.41 5.92 -8.37
CA GLU A 232 -21.26 4.49 -8.65
C GLU A 232 -19.79 4.12 -8.69
N TRP A 233 -19.39 3.26 -7.75
CA TRP A 233 -18.00 2.90 -7.49
C TRP A 233 -17.87 1.39 -7.45
N HIS A 234 -17.04 0.84 -8.32
CA HIS A 234 -16.82 -0.60 -8.42
C HIS A 234 -15.46 -0.96 -7.85
N LEU A 235 -15.40 -1.96 -6.96
CA LEU A 235 -14.13 -2.50 -6.47
C LEU A 235 -13.50 -3.43 -7.50
N PHE A 236 -12.19 -3.60 -7.39
CA PHE A 236 -11.39 -4.52 -8.19
C PHE A 236 -11.40 -4.22 -9.69
N ASP A 237 -11.35 -2.93 -10.02
CA ASP A 237 -11.46 -2.44 -11.39
C ASP A 237 -10.23 -1.60 -11.81
N GLU A 238 -10.23 -1.01 -13.00
CA GLU A 238 -9.04 -0.55 -13.74
C GLU A 238 -8.41 0.78 -13.24
N SER A 239 -8.78 1.26 -12.04
CA SER A 239 -8.18 2.47 -11.46
C SER A 239 -7.65 2.30 -10.04
N VAL A 240 -6.67 3.14 -9.70
CA VAL A 240 -6.23 3.42 -8.33
C VAL A 240 -7.09 4.58 -7.80
N VAL A 241 -8.08 4.28 -6.97
CA VAL A 241 -8.87 5.32 -6.29
C VAL A 241 -8.12 5.79 -5.05
N ALA A 242 -7.68 7.04 -5.06
CA ALA A 242 -7.01 7.66 -3.91
C ALA A 242 -8.01 8.45 -3.07
N LEU A 243 -8.01 8.17 -1.77
CA LEU A 243 -8.81 8.85 -0.76
C LEU A 243 -7.90 9.67 0.15
N THR A 244 -8.18 10.97 0.27
CA THR A 244 -7.43 11.89 1.14
C THR A 244 -7.75 11.69 2.62
N GLU A 245 -8.88 11.04 2.92
CA GLU A 245 -9.27 10.62 4.26
C GLU A 245 -9.80 9.16 4.20
N PRO A 246 -9.23 8.21 4.97
CA PRO A 246 -9.65 6.80 4.92
C PRO A 246 -11.13 6.58 5.23
N THR A 247 -11.72 7.39 6.12
CA THR A 247 -13.15 7.34 6.48
C THR A 247 -14.08 7.63 5.30
N THR A 248 -13.58 8.25 4.23
CA THR A 248 -14.34 8.45 2.99
C THR A 248 -14.79 7.12 2.39
N ALA A 249 -13.98 6.06 2.52
CA ALA A 249 -14.33 4.73 2.00
C ALA A 249 -15.62 4.19 2.65
N ASP A 250 -15.89 4.53 3.90
CA ASP A 250 -17.05 4.01 4.64
C ASP A 250 -18.37 4.67 4.24
N ALA A 251 -18.31 5.83 3.59
CA ALA A 251 -19.47 6.58 3.12
C ALA A 251 -19.90 6.22 1.68
N LEU A 252 -19.11 5.39 0.98
CA LEU A 252 -19.37 5.03 -0.41
C LEU A 252 -20.14 3.71 -0.51
N ALA A 253 -21.10 3.68 -1.44
CA ALA A 253 -21.78 2.45 -1.83
C ALA A 253 -20.93 1.70 -2.86
N TRP A 254 -20.04 0.85 -2.37
CA TRP A 254 -19.17 0.02 -3.20
C TRP A 254 -19.95 -1.13 -3.85
N ILE A 255 -19.54 -1.48 -5.07
CA ILE A 255 -20.02 -2.64 -5.82
C ILE A 255 -18.82 -3.53 -6.15
N PRO A 256 -18.71 -4.76 -5.62
CA PRO A 256 -19.49 -5.31 -4.50
C PRO A 256 -19.27 -4.55 -3.18
N GLU A 257 -20.04 -4.89 -2.15
CA GLU A 257 -19.90 -4.28 -0.82
C GLU A 257 -18.48 -4.47 -0.26
N ARG A 258 -17.85 -3.36 0.13
CA ARG A 258 -16.51 -3.35 0.72
C ARG A 258 -16.54 -3.93 2.13
N GLN A 259 -15.75 -4.97 2.37
CA GLN A 259 -15.54 -5.50 3.72
C GLN A 259 -14.55 -4.61 4.49
N ARG A 260 -14.94 -4.20 5.70
CA ARG A 260 -14.09 -3.35 6.55
C ARG A 260 -13.02 -4.17 7.24
N TRP A 261 -11.82 -3.62 7.30
CA TRP A 261 -10.73 -4.10 8.13
C TRP A 261 -10.37 -3.01 9.16
N PRO A 262 -10.00 -3.40 10.39
CA PRO A 262 -9.68 -2.42 11.44
C PRO A 262 -8.40 -1.67 11.10
N THR A 263 -8.50 -0.36 10.84
CA THR A 263 -7.33 0.51 10.71
C THR A 263 -6.81 0.84 12.11
N ARG A 264 -5.53 0.57 12.40
CA ARG A 264 -4.93 0.95 13.68
C ARG A 264 -4.03 2.17 13.51
N ALA A 265 -4.31 3.22 14.27
CA ALA A 265 -3.38 4.32 14.46
C ALA A 265 -2.09 3.81 15.13
N VAL A 266 -0.94 4.36 14.73
CA VAL A 266 0.37 4.11 15.35
C VAL A 266 0.24 4.30 16.87
N PRO A 267 0.60 3.31 17.71
CA PRO A 267 0.69 3.55 19.15
C PRO A 267 1.83 4.53 19.42
N PRO A 268 1.64 5.55 20.27
CA PRO A 268 2.74 6.41 20.69
C PRO A 268 3.81 5.57 21.41
N GLU A 269 5.08 5.92 21.20
CA GLU A 269 6.24 5.33 21.87
C GLU A 269 6.02 5.17 23.38
N SER A 270 5.64 3.98 23.84
CA SER A 270 5.94 3.49 25.20
C SER A 270 5.48 2.06 25.40
N VAL A 271 6.33 1.09 25.10
CA VAL A 271 6.39 -0.13 25.92
C VAL A 271 7.85 -0.34 26.31
N ARG A 272 8.21 0.27 27.45
CA ARG A 272 9.41 -0.11 28.19
C ARG A 272 9.32 -1.59 28.51
N ALA A 273 10.37 -2.31 28.14
CA ALA A 273 10.68 -3.64 28.63
C ALA A 273 10.43 -3.73 30.15
N SER A 274 9.45 -4.52 30.54
CA SER A 274 9.34 -5.04 31.90
C SER A 274 9.96 -6.43 31.90
N ARG A 275 11.28 -6.50 32.14
CA ARG A 275 11.91 -7.76 32.54
C ARG A 275 11.49 -8.04 33.99
N PRO A 276 10.93 -9.21 34.33
CA PRO A 276 10.82 -9.62 35.72
C PRO A 276 12.23 -9.94 36.26
N ALA A 277 12.47 -9.50 37.48
CA ALA A 277 13.62 -9.88 38.31
C ALA A 277 13.44 -11.30 38.88
#